data_AF-A0A2G2XY96-F1
#
_entry.id   AF-A0A2G2XY96-F1
#
_cell.length_a   1.000
_cell.length_b   1.000
_cell.length_c   1.000
_cell.angle_alpha   90.00
_cell.angle_beta   90.00
_cell.angle_gamma   90.00
#
_symmetry.space_group_name_H-M   'P 1'
#
loop_
_entity.id
_entity.type
_entity.pdbx_description
1 polymer ?
#
loop_
_entity_poly.entity_id
_entity_poly.type
_entity_poly.pdbx_seq_one_letter_code
_entity_poly.pdbx_strand_id
1 'polypeptide(L)'
;MALVKADCIDEALTSIKKASIDLSFFKEALQSLKGKKESTESMLLESQILYRLGKMSASVDIYQKLLKSTIDSLEINRVAGLVSAGRTSEVQRTLDSLRVKATSSFELAYNTACSLIEREKYKDADQLLLSAQRQVYPTPNKILMIS
;
A
#
# COMPACT_ATOMS: atom_id res chain seq x y z
N MET A 1 -3.49 -16.90 -34.79
CA MET A 1 -4.23 -17.51 -33.68
C MET A 1 -3.20 -18.22 -32.80
N ALA A 2 -2.65 -17.52 -31.81
CA ALA A 2 -1.63 -18.09 -30.95
C ALA A 2 -2.31 -19.03 -29.95
N LEU A 3 -1.96 -20.32 -29.98
CA LEU A 3 -2.33 -21.24 -28.91
C LEU A 3 -1.73 -20.70 -27.61
N VAL A 4 -2.58 -20.23 -26.70
CA VAL A 4 -2.22 -20.11 -25.29
C VAL A 4 -1.82 -21.51 -24.85
N LYS A 5 -0.54 -21.74 -24.53
CA LYS A 5 -0.06 -23.02 -24.02
C LYS A 5 -0.92 -23.42 -22.82
N ALA A 6 -1.43 -24.65 -22.81
CA ALA A 6 -2.28 -25.18 -21.75
C ALA A 6 -1.64 -25.02 -20.35
N ASP A 7 -0.30 -25.09 -20.26
CA ASP A 7 0.46 -24.86 -19.02
C ASP A 7 0.22 -23.48 -18.40
N CYS A 8 0.04 -22.43 -19.20
CA CYS A 8 -0.24 -21.09 -18.68
C CYS A 8 -1.66 -20.96 -18.11
N ILE A 9 -2.58 -21.83 -18.51
CA ILE A 9 -3.97 -21.83 -18.03
C ILE A 9 -4.04 -22.48 -16.64
N ASP A 10 -3.36 -23.60 -16.44
CA ASP A 10 -3.36 -24.30 -15.15
C ASP A 10 -2.63 -23.51 -14.05
N GLU A 11 -1.53 -22.83 -14.37
CA GLU A 11 -0.85 -21.90 -13.46
C GLU A 11 -1.75 -20.71 -13.09
N ALA A 12 -2.44 -20.13 -14.08
CA ALA A 12 -3.38 -19.04 -13.84
C ALA A 12 -4.55 -19.49 -12.95
N LEU A 13 -5.13 -20.66 -13.22
CA LEU A 13 -6.21 -21.24 -12.41
C LEU A 13 -5.76 -21.53 -10.97
N THR A 14 -4.55 -22.05 -10.78
CA THR A 14 -3.98 -22.28 -9.44
C THR A 14 -3.78 -20.96 -8.70
N SER A 15 -3.29 -19.94 -9.38
CA SER A 15 -3.10 -18.59 -8.83
C SER A 15 -4.44 -17.95 -8.45
N ILE A 16 -5.47 -18.10 -9.29
CA ILE A 16 -6.83 -17.62 -9.02
C ILE A 16 -7.43 -18.34 -7.81
N LYS A 17 -7.30 -19.66 -7.73
CA LYS A 17 -7.79 -20.45 -6.58
C LYS A 17 -7.10 -20.01 -5.29
N LYS A 18 -5.78 -19.85 -5.30
CA LYS A 18 -5.02 -19.35 -4.16
C LYS A 18 -5.48 -17.96 -3.74
N ALA A 19 -5.57 -17.02 -4.69
CA ALA A 19 -6.07 -15.68 -4.42
C ALA A 19 -7.50 -15.69 -3.85
N SER A 20 -8.37 -16.58 -4.36
CA SER A 20 -9.73 -16.74 -3.84
C SER A 20 -9.76 -17.23 -2.39
N ILE A 21 -8.87 -18.16 -2.02
CA ILE A 21 -8.73 -18.66 -0.65
C ILE A 21 -8.21 -17.54 0.27
N ASP A 22 -7.17 -16.83 -0.15
CA ASP A 22 -6.61 -15.71 0.61
C ASP A 22 -7.67 -14.62 0.85
N LEU A 23 -8.48 -14.29 -0.15
CA LEU A 23 -9.59 -13.34 -0.02
C LEU A 23 -10.70 -13.83 0.91
N SER A 24 -11.01 -15.13 0.94
CA SER A 24 -11.98 -15.68 1.91
C SER A 24 -11.50 -15.55 3.34
N PHE A 25 -10.22 -15.83 3.60
CA PHE A 25 -9.61 -15.67 4.91
C PHE A 25 -9.69 -14.21 5.40
N PHE A 26 -9.37 -13.25 4.53
CA PHE A 26 -9.47 -11.83 4.89
C PHE A 26 -10.92 -11.38 5.18
N LYS A 27 -11.92 -11.94 4.49
CA LYS A 27 -13.33 -11.65 4.77
C LYS A 27 -13.75 -12.17 6.14
N GLU A 28 -13.33 -13.37 6.52
CA GLU A 28 -13.59 -13.96 7.83
C GLU A 28 -12.89 -13.18 8.96
N ALA A 29 -11.64 -12.78 8.74
CA ALA A 29 -10.90 -11.92 9.67
C ALA A 29 -11.63 -10.58 9.89
N LEU A 30 -12.09 -9.93 8.82
CA LEU A 30 -12.87 -8.70 8.92
C LEU A 30 -14.18 -8.89 9.68
N GLN A 31 -14.88 -10.01 9.43
CA GLN A 31 -16.11 -10.34 10.16
C GLN A 31 -15.84 -10.54 11.66
N SER A 32 -14.70 -11.13 12.01
CA SER A 32 -14.26 -11.37 13.39
C SER A 32 -13.88 -10.09 14.14
N LEU A 33 -13.70 -8.97 13.44
CA LEU A 33 -13.50 -7.65 14.04
C LEU A 33 -14.83 -6.94 14.36
N LYS A 34 -15.94 -7.33 13.72
CA LYS A 34 -17.23 -6.69 13.97
C LYS A 34 -17.69 -6.90 15.41
N GLY A 35 -18.14 -5.81 16.03
CA GLY A 35 -18.63 -5.81 17.42
C GLY A 35 -17.53 -5.84 18.49
N LYS A 36 -16.24 -5.88 18.11
CA LYS A 36 -15.14 -5.67 19.05
C LYS A 36 -14.99 -4.17 19.35
N LYS A 37 -14.50 -3.87 20.55
CA LYS A 37 -14.17 -2.50 20.95
C LYS A 37 -13.10 -1.95 20.02
N GLU A 38 -13.33 -0.76 19.50
CA GLU A 38 -12.37 -0.04 18.67
C GLU A 38 -11.12 0.33 19.50
N SER A 39 -9.99 -0.21 19.08
CA SER A 39 -8.64 0.11 19.55
C SER A 39 -7.74 0.43 18.36
N THR A 40 -6.63 1.13 18.61
CA THR A 40 -5.59 1.43 17.62
C THR A 40 -5.16 0.18 16.83
N GLU A 41 -4.94 -0.94 17.52
CA GLU A 41 -4.51 -2.21 16.93
C GLU A 41 -5.61 -2.82 16.06
N SER A 42 -6.86 -2.80 16.54
CA SER A 42 -7.99 -3.32 15.76
C SER A 42 -8.24 -2.52 14.49
N MET A 43 -8.10 -1.20 14.54
CA MET A 43 -8.23 -0.29 13.41
C MET A 43 -7.09 -0.46 12.40
N LEU A 44 -5.86 -0.63 12.90
CA LEU A 44 -4.70 -0.92 12.04
C LEU A 44 -4.92 -2.22 11.27
N LEU A 45 -5.29 -3.29 11.98
CA LEU A 45 -5.59 -4.59 11.38
C LEU A 45 -6.74 -4.50 10.37
N GLU A 46 -7.81 -3.78 10.70
CA GLU A 46 -8.92 -3.53 9.78
C GLU A 46 -8.45 -2.83 8.51
N SER A 47 -7.62 -1.79 8.63
CA SER A 47 -7.06 -1.04 7.50
C SER A 47 -6.24 -1.95 6.57
N GLN A 48 -5.40 -2.80 7.15
CA GLN A 48 -4.57 -3.75 6.40
C GLN A 48 -5.42 -4.82 5.68
N ILE A 49 -6.43 -5.35 6.35
CA ILE A 49 -7.37 -6.33 5.76
C ILE A 49 -8.15 -5.68 4.60
N LEU A 50 -8.67 -4.47 4.79
CA LEU A 50 -9.37 -3.74 3.73
C LEU A 50 -8.48 -3.50 2.52
N TYR A 51 -7.20 -3.16 2.72
CA TYR A 51 -6.23 -3.02 1.63
C TYR A 51 -6.07 -4.33 0.85
N ARG A 52 -5.85 -5.46 1.56
CA ARG A 52 -5.71 -6.80 0.92
C ARG A 52 -6.97 -7.24 0.20
N LEU A 53 -8.15 -6.78 0.62
CA LEU A 53 -9.43 -7.01 -0.05
C LEU A 53 -9.69 -6.08 -1.25
N GLY A 54 -8.74 -5.21 -1.62
CA GLY A 54 -8.92 -4.24 -2.70
C GLY A 54 -9.90 -3.11 -2.35
N LYS A 55 -10.15 -2.85 -1.07
CA LYS A 55 -10.99 -1.76 -0.57
C LYS A 55 -10.13 -0.56 -0.13
N MET A 56 -9.30 -0.06 -1.04
CA MET A 56 -8.27 0.94 -0.74
C MET A 56 -8.82 2.22 -0.12
N SER A 57 -9.94 2.76 -0.63
CA SER A 57 -10.53 3.99 -0.07
C SER A 57 -10.93 3.83 1.40
N ALA A 58 -11.58 2.72 1.74
CA ALA A 58 -11.97 2.42 3.12
C ALA A 58 -10.75 2.20 4.03
N SER A 59 -9.70 1.55 3.50
CA SER A 59 -8.42 1.40 4.21
C SER A 59 -7.79 2.75 4.58
N VAL A 60 -7.71 3.67 3.61
CA VAL A 60 -7.16 5.03 3.82
C VAL A 60 -7.96 5.81 4.86
N ASP A 61 -9.28 5.71 4.83
CA ASP A 61 -10.15 6.45 5.74
C ASP A 61 -9.96 6.02 7.20
N ILE A 62 -9.59 4.76 7.45
CA ILE A 62 -9.23 4.30 8.79
C ILE A 62 -7.82 4.78 9.17
N TYR A 63 -6.83 4.69 8.26
CA TYR A 63 -5.49 5.25 8.52
C TYR A 63 -5.52 6.74 8.89
N GLN A 64 -6.44 7.52 8.31
CA GLN A 64 -6.65 8.93 8.65
C GLN A 64 -7.02 9.15 10.13
N LYS A 65 -7.71 8.19 10.76
CA LYS A 65 -8.10 8.26 12.17
C LYS A 65 -6.92 7.92 13.10
N LEU A 66 -5.92 7.21 12.59
CA LEU A 66 -4.77 6.72 13.35
C LEU A 66 -3.61 7.73 13.48
N LEU A 67 -3.74 8.96 12.96
CA LEU A 67 -2.64 9.94 12.90
C LEU A 67 -2.01 10.36 14.24
N LYS A 68 -2.65 10.07 15.37
CA LYS A 68 -2.12 10.37 16.71
C LYS A 68 -1.48 9.17 17.40
N SER A 69 -1.48 8.01 16.75
CA SER A 69 -0.93 6.78 17.31
C SER A 69 0.54 6.62 16.98
N THR A 70 1.30 6.00 17.89
CA THR A 70 2.72 5.68 17.72
C THR A 70 2.90 4.41 16.88
N ILE A 71 2.26 4.36 15.71
CA ILE A 71 2.38 3.23 14.79
C ILE A 71 3.54 3.52 13.83
N ASP A 72 4.52 2.62 13.83
CA ASP A 72 5.66 2.71 12.94
C ASP A 72 5.21 2.64 11.48
N SER A 73 5.81 3.46 10.62
CA SER A 73 5.61 3.44 9.16
C SER A 73 4.16 3.69 8.72
N LEU A 74 3.32 4.28 9.58
CA LEU A 74 1.92 4.60 9.26
C LEU A 74 1.81 5.49 8.01
N GLU A 75 2.75 6.41 7.84
CA GLU A 75 2.86 7.30 6.70
C GLU A 75 3.08 6.56 5.39
N ILE A 76 3.89 5.50 5.38
CA ILE A 76 4.15 4.67 4.20
C ILE A 76 2.86 3.99 3.76
N ASN A 77 2.18 3.34 4.71
CA ASN A 77 0.93 2.61 4.45
C ASN A 77 -0.19 3.53 3.98
N ARG A 78 -0.31 4.73 4.57
CA ARG A 78 -1.30 5.72 4.16
C ARG A 78 -1.03 6.25 2.75
N VAL A 79 0.23 6.55 2.40
CA VAL A 79 0.57 7.01 1.04
C VAL A 79 0.33 5.90 0.01
N ALA A 80 0.72 4.65 0.30
CA ALA A 80 0.45 3.50 -0.57
C ALA A 80 -1.05 3.30 -0.80
N GLY A 81 -1.85 3.42 0.27
CA GLY A 81 -3.31 3.37 0.20
C GLY A 81 -3.90 4.47 -0.67
N LEU A 82 -3.42 5.71 -0.53
CA LEU A 82 -3.90 6.85 -1.33
C LEU A 82 -3.62 6.65 -2.83
N VAL A 83 -2.41 6.23 -3.17
CA VAL A 83 -2.03 5.92 -4.57
C VAL A 83 -2.92 4.80 -5.11
N SER A 84 -3.02 3.69 -4.38
CA SER A 84 -3.82 2.54 -4.83
C SER A 84 -5.33 2.82 -4.90
N ALA A 85 -5.81 3.84 -4.19
CA ALA A 85 -7.19 4.32 -4.26
C ALA A 85 -7.43 5.36 -5.39
N GLY A 86 -6.41 5.72 -6.18
CA GLY A 86 -6.48 6.80 -7.18
C GLY A 86 -6.60 8.19 -6.57
N ARG A 87 -6.33 8.36 -5.26
CA ARG A 87 -6.43 9.62 -4.50
C ARG A 87 -5.07 10.34 -4.49
N THR A 88 -4.35 10.33 -5.61
CA THR A 88 -2.97 10.83 -5.72
C THR A 88 -2.82 12.34 -5.51
N SER A 89 -3.91 13.10 -5.67
CA SER A 89 -3.97 14.52 -5.30
C SER A 89 -3.80 14.76 -3.79
N GLU A 90 -4.09 13.76 -2.95
CA GLU A 90 -4.00 13.88 -1.49
C GLU A 90 -2.64 13.48 -0.91
N VAL A 91 -1.72 12.95 -1.71
CA VAL A 91 -0.42 12.46 -1.24
C VAL A 91 0.45 13.59 -0.69
N GLN A 92 0.56 14.71 -1.42
CA GLN A 92 1.41 15.83 -0.97
C GLN A 92 0.89 16.45 0.33
N ARG A 93 -0.40 16.81 0.40
CA ARG A 93 -1.02 17.35 1.62
C ARG A 93 -0.91 16.41 2.81
N THR A 94 -0.90 15.10 2.56
CA THR A 94 -0.74 14.06 3.58
C THR A 94 0.67 14.09 4.16
N LEU A 95 1.70 14.12 3.31
CA LEU A 95 3.09 14.25 3.73
C LEU A 95 3.33 15.55 4.51
N ASP A 96 2.79 16.66 4.02
CA ASP A 96 2.91 17.97 4.67
C ASP A 96 2.27 17.97 6.07
N SER A 97 1.07 17.40 6.20
CA SER A 97 0.38 17.27 7.49
C SER A 97 1.14 16.39 8.49
N LEU A 98 1.84 15.37 8.00
CA LEU A 98 2.66 14.47 8.80
C LEU A 98 4.04 15.05 9.09
N ARG A 99 4.42 16.15 8.42
CA ARG A 99 5.77 16.76 8.45
C ARG A 99 6.86 15.77 8.04
N VAL A 100 6.53 14.85 7.13
CA VAL A 100 7.47 13.85 6.60
C VAL A 100 7.84 14.23 5.18
N LYS A 101 9.13 14.12 4.83
CA LYS A 101 9.60 14.34 3.47
C LYS A 101 9.34 13.09 2.63
N ALA A 102 8.98 13.28 1.36
CA ALA A 102 8.88 12.16 0.41
C ALA A 102 10.20 11.35 0.34
N THR A 103 11.34 11.98 0.58
CA THR A 103 12.66 11.35 0.55
C THR A 103 13.08 10.74 1.90
N SER A 104 12.21 10.68 2.91
CA SER A 104 12.56 10.16 4.24
C SER A 104 12.82 8.65 4.26
N SER A 105 12.25 7.92 3.30
CA SER A 105 12.53 6.50 3.10
C SER A 105 12.43 6.14 1.61
N PHE A 106 12.96 4.96 1.27
CA PHE A 106 12.82 4.40 -0.07
C PHE A 106 11.35 4.25 -0.46
N GLU A 107 10.53 3.69 0.44
CA GLU A 107 9.12 3.40 0.23
C GLU A 107 8.30 4.67 0.02
N LEU A 108 8.58 5.73 0.79
CA LEU A 108 7.92 7.02 0.61
C LEU A 108 8.29 7.66 -0.71
N ALA A 109 9.56 7.61 -1.10
CA ALA A 109 10.02 8.18 -2.35
C ALA A 109 9.39 7.45 -3.54
N TYR A 110 9.35 6.12 -3.48
CA TYR A 110 8.70 5.27 -4.48
C TYR A 110 7.20 5.54 -4.58
N ASN A 111 6.45 5.45 -3.47
CA ASN A 111 5.00 5.65 -3.50
C ASN A 111 4.63 7.08 -3.93
N THR A 112 5.41 8.08 -3.51
CA THR A 112 5.20 9.47 -3.96
C THR A 112 5.47 9.61 -5.45
N ALA A 113 6.50 8.95 -5.99
CA ALA A 113 6.76 8.91 -7.43
C ALA A 113 5.60 8.27 -8.20
N CYS A 114 5.00 7.17 -7.72
CA CYS A 114 3.79 6.59 -8.31
C CYS A 114 2.64 7.61 -8.38
N SER A 115 2.45 8.39 -7.30
CA SER A 115 1.44 9.45 -7.29
C SER A 115 1.69 10.53 -8.36
N LEU A 116 2.95 10.83 -8.65
CA LEU A 116 3.34 11.83 -9.65
C LEU A 116 3.17 11.28 -11.07
N ILE A 117 3.47 10.00 -11.30
CA ILE A 117 3.25 9.32 -12.58
C ILE A 117 1.78 9.34 -12.97
N GLU A 118 0.88 8.99 -12.05
CA GLU A 118 -0.57 9.06 -12.29
C GLU A 118 -1.07 10.49 -12.58
N ARG A 119 -0.31 11.50 -12.15
CA ARG A 119 -0.58 12.92 -12.38
C ARG A 119 0.24 13.52 -13.52
N GLU A 120 0.87 12.67 -14.33
CA GLU A 120 1.67 13.02 -15.51
C GLU A 120 2.89 13.91 -15.20
N LYS A 121 3.36 13.93 -13.94
CA LYS A 121 4.52 14.69 -13.47
C LYS A 121 5.79 13.87 -13.53
N TYR A 122 6.15 13.42 -14.73
CA TYR A 122 7.21 12.43 -14.92
C TYR A 122 8.61 12.90 -14.48
N LYS A 123 8.94 14.18 -14.67
CA LYS A 123 10.24 14.73 -14.26
C LYS A 123 10.43 14.70 -12.73
N ASP A 124 9.40 15.07 -11.99
CA ASP A 124 9.43 15.07 -10.53
C ASP A 124 9.45 13.62 -10.01
N ALA A 125 8.73 12.71 -10.66
CA ALA A 125 8.74 11.28 -10.34
C ALA A 125 10.14 10.67 -10.53
N ASP A 126 10.80 10.97 -11.65
CA ASP A 126 12.16 10.48 -11.95
C ASP A 126 13.17 10.93 -10.88
N GLN A 127 13.13 12.19 -10.48
CA GLN A 127 13.98 12.71 -9.40
C GLN A 127 13.78 11.96 -8.08
N LEU A 128 12.53 11.64 -7.72
CA LEU A 128 12.23 10.87 -6.51
C LEU A 128 12.72 9.42 -6.62
N LEU A 129 12.53 8.76 -7.76
CA LEU A 129 13.03 7.40 -7.97
C LEU A 129 14.55 7.33 -7.90
N LEU A 130 15.26 8.31 -8.47
CA LEU A 130 16.72 8.44 -8.32
C LEU A 130 17.14 8.68 -6.87
N SER A 131 16.33 9.39 -6.08
CA SER A 131 16.58 9.56 -4.65
C SER A 131 16.40 8.24 -3.89
N ALA A 132 15.35 7.47 -4.21
CA ALA A 132 15.04 6.18 -3.62
C ALA A 132 16.16 5.17 -3.90
N GLN A 133 16.59 5.09 -5.15
CA GLN A 133 17.66 4.19 -5.59
C GLN A 133 18.97 4.44 -4.81
N ARG A 134 19.34 5.70 -4.60
CA ARG A 134 20.52 6.07 -3.81
C ARG A 134 20.43 5.65 -2.33
N GLN A 135 19.23 5.51 -1.77
CA GLN A 135 19.01 5.05 -0.40
C GLN A 135 19.08 3.54 -0.23
N VAL A 136 18.90 2.76 -1.31
CA VAL A 136 19.03 1.30 -1.28
C VAL A 136 20.50 0.86 -1.37
N TYR A 137 21.33 1.64 -2.06
CA TYR A 137 22.74 1.32 -2.26
C TYR A 137 23.72 1.52 -1.09
N PRO A 138 23.36 1.97 0.15
CA PRO A 138 24.27 1.90 1.29
C PRO A 138 24.10 0.65 2.18
N THR A 139 23.05 -0.19 2.03
CA THR A 139 22.85 -1.34 2.93
C THR A 139 22.35 -2.59 2.22
N PRO A 140 23.10 -3.71 2.25
CA PRO A 140 22.60 -5.01 1.81
C PRO A 140 21.57 -5.52 2.83
N ASN A 141 20.43 -6.01 2.34
CA ASN A 141 19.29 -6.55 3.11
C ASN A 141 18.31 -5.54 3.72
N LYS A 142 17.36 -5.07 2.89
CA LYS A 142 15.95 -5.04 3.32
C LYS A 142 15.09 -5.68 2.24
N ILE A 143 14.66 -6.91 2.51
CA ILE A 143 13.62 -7.61 1.78
C ILE A 143 12.36 -6.73 1.83
N LEU A 144 11.75 -6.52 0.68
CA LEU A 144 10.43 -5.90 0.50
C LEU A 144 9.42 -6.55 1.44
N MET A 145 9.12 -5.90 2.57
CA MET A 145 7.95 -6.23 3.38
C MET A 145 6.92 -5.12 3.23
N ILE A 146 6.02 -5.31 2.28
CA ILE A 146 4.65 -4.80 2.44
C ILE A 146 3.99 -5.77 3.44
N SER A 147 3.99 -5.42 4.72
CA SER A 147 3.17 -6.07 5.74
C SER A 147 2.13 -5.09 6.23
#